data_AF-A0A843G685-F1
#
_entry.id   AF-A0A843G685-F1
#
_cell.length_a   1.000
_cell.length_b   1.000
_cell.length_c   1.000
_cell.angle_alpha   90.00
_cell.angle_beta   90.00
_cell.angle_gamma   90.00
#
_symmetry.space_group_name_H-M   'P 1'
#
loop_
_entity.id
_entity.type
_entity.pdbx_description
1 polymer ?
#
loop_
_entity_poly.entity_id
_entity_poly.type
_entity_poly.pdbx_seq_one_letter_code
_entity_poly.pdbx_strand_id
1 'polypeptide(L)' 'MAFKIVVSEKELSYQLEVDDAKQLNGLKIGEEFDGQIVGLDGYTLKITGGSDKNGF' A
#
# COMPACT_ATOMS: atom_id res chain seq x y z
N MET A 1 -10.69 1.06 -10.40
CA MET A 1 -9.26 0.88 -10.74
C MET A 1 -8.67 0.25 -9.51
N ALA A 2 -8.40 -1.06 -9.56
CA ALA A 2 -7.82 -1.75 -8.43
C ALA A 2 -6.39 -1.25 -8.21
N PHE A 3 -6.09 -0.84 -6.99
CA PHE A 3 -4.73 -0.57 -6.54
C PHE A 3 -4.09 -1.90 -6.16
N LYS A 4 -2.92 -2.13 -6.72
CA LYS A 4 -2.10 -3.27 -6.38
C LYS A 4 -1.12 -2.86 -5.29
N ILE A 5 -1.34 -3.33 -4.08
CA ILE A 5 -0.46 -3.06 -2.93
C ILE A 5 0.41 -4.28 -2.68
N VAL A 6 1.72 -4.05 -2.56
CA VAL A 6 2.67 -5.09 -2.19
C VAL A 6 3.17 -4.80 -0.79
N VAL A 7 2.82 -5.67 0.16
CA VAL A 7 3.21 -5.56 1.56
C VAL A 7 4.36 -6.52 1.80
N SER A 8 5.52 -5.97 2.16
CA SER A 8 6.69 -6.77 2.52
C SER A 8 6.83 -6.83 4.03
N GLU A 9 6.67 -8.02 4.60
CA GLU A 9 6.94 -8.31 6.00
C GLU A 9 8.22 -9.14 6.12
N LYS A 10 9.36 -8.45 6.33
CA LYS A 10 10.71 -9.03 6.43
C LYS A 10 11.09 -9.93 5.24
N GLU A 11 10.76 -11.21 5.33
CA GLU A 11 11.11 -12.26 4.35
C GLU A 11 9.93 -12.64 3.44
N LEU A 12 8.71 -12.19 3.78
CA LEU A 12 7.49 -12.51 3.06
C LEU A 12 6.96 -11.28 2.33
N SER A 13 6.49 -11.46 1.10
CA SER A 13 5.80 -10.43 0.35
C SER A 13 4.38 -10.90 0.01
N TYR A 14 3.42 -10.04 0.29
CA TYR A 14 2.01 -10.27 0.05
C TYR A 14 1.51 -9.25 -0.96
N GLN A 15 0.85 -9.75 -1.99
CA GLN A 15 0.24 -8.91 -3.02
C GLN A 15 -1.27 -8.85 -2.77
N LEU A 16 -1.78 -7.65 -2.53
CA LEU A 16 -3.18 -7.37 -2.25
C LEU A 16 -3.75 -6.49 -3.36
N GLU A 17 -4.96 -6.81 -3.80
CA GLU A 17 -5.73 -5.98 -4.73
C GLU A 17 -6.83 -5.26 -3.95
N VAL A 18 -6.81 -3.93 -3.98
CA VAL A 18 -7.73 -3.08 -3.23
C VAL A 18 -8.40 -2.10 -4.19
N ASP A 19 -9.72 -2.19 -4.33
CA ASP A 19 -10.46 -1.32 -5.25
C ASP A 19 -10.64 0.12 -4.76
N ASP A 20 -10.58 0.36 -3.44
CA ASP A 20 -10.84 1.67 -2.84
C ASP A 20 -9.67 2.17 -1.96
N ALA A 21 -8.47 2.26 -2.54
CA ALA A 21 -7.28 2.79 -1.84
C ALA A 21 -7.14 4.33 -1.96
N LYS A 22 -8.24 5.06 -2.14
CA LYS A 22 -8.20 6.51 -2.40
C LYS A 22 -7.56 7.32 -1.28
N GLN A 23 -7.62 6.80 -0.05
CA GLN A 23 -7.03 7.43 1.14
C GLN A 23 -5.49 7.41 1.12
N LEU A 24 -4.87 6.57 0.28
CA LEU A 24 -3.42 6.58 0.08
C LEU A 24 -2.96 7.72 -0.85
N ASN A 25 -3.88 8.30 -1.63
CA ASN A 25 -3.55 9.39 -2.54
C ASN A 25 -3.25 10.66 -1.75
N GLY A 26 -2.03 11.17 -1.89
CA GLY A 26 -1.54 12.37 -1.20
C GLY A 26 -0.55 12.08 -0.07
N LEU A 27 -0.42 10.82 0.34
CA LEU A 27 0.66 10.40 1.24
C LEU A 27 2.00 10.38 0.49
N LYS A 28 3.07 10.71 1.20
CA LYS A 28 4.44 10.72 0.65
C LYS A 28 5.18 9.44 1.01
N ILE A 29 6.17 9.09 0.20
CA ILE A 29 7.11 8.01 0.52
C ILE A 29 7.80 8.35 1.85
N GLY A 30 7.77 7.40 2.78
CA GLY A 30 8.28 7.55 4.14
C GLY A 30 7.20 7.80 5.20
N GLU A 31 5.97 8.12 4.80
CA GLU A 31 4.83 8.26 5.73
C GLU A 31 4.29 6.90 6.15
N GLU A 32 3.70 6.89 7.35
CA GLU A 32 3.05 5.74 7.95
C GLU A 32 1.54 5.95 7.90
N PHE A 33 0.80 4.90 7.53
CA PHE A 33 -0.66 4.93 7.45
C PHE A 33 -1.26 3.64 8.00
N ASP A 34 -2.56 3.70 8.29
CA ASP A 34 -3.28 2.57 8.84
C ASP A 34 -3.56 1.51 7.76
N GLY A 35 -3.11 0.28 8.00
CA GLY A 35 -3.27 -0.86 7.11
C GLY A 35 -4.72 -1.26 6.90
N GLN A 36 -5.65 -0.78 7.74
CA GLN A 36 -7.08 -0.96 7.56
C GLN A 36 -7.55 -0.49 6.16
N ILE A 37 -6.93 0.55 5.61
CA ILE A 37 -7.22 1.09 4.27
C ILE A 37 -7.01 0.04 3.17
N VAL A 38 -6.07 -0.88 3.39
CA VAL A 38 -5.72 -1.95 2.44
C VAL A 38 -6.21 -3.34 2.88
N GLY A 39 -7.08 -3.40 3.90
CA GLY A 39 -7.61 -4.65 4.45
C GLY A 39 -6.70 -5.35 5.46
N LEU A 40 -5.65 -4.68 5.93
CA LEU A 40 -4.76 -5.14 7.01
C LEU A 40 -5.12 -4.44 8.32
N ASP A 41 -6.22 -4.87 8.93
CA ASP A 41 -6.71 -4.33 10.19
C ASP A 41 -5.71 -4.58 11.33
N GLY A 42 -5.35 -3.53 12.07
CA GLY A 42 -4.41 -3.60 13.20
C GLY A 42 -2.92 -3.49 12.83
N TYR A 43 -2.59 -3.27 11.56
CA TYR A 43 -1.21 -3.04 11.11
C TYR A 43 -0.99 -1.60 10.71
N THR A 44 0.17 -1.04 11.05
CA THR A 44 0.63 0.24 10.49
C THR A 44 1.62 -0.04 9.37
N LEU A 45 1.32 0.47 8.18
CA LEU A 45 2.15 0.28 6.99
C LEU A 45 2.90 1.57 6.69
N LYS A 46 4.15 1.41 6.27
CA LYS A 46 4.99 2.51 5.79
C LYS A 46 5.06 2.49 4.28
N ILE A 47 4.87 3.65 3.65
CA ILE A 47 5.07 3.78 2.21
C ILE A 47 6.58 3.75 1.92
N THR A 48 7.05 2.68 1.30
CA THR A 48 8.45 2.53 0.89
C THR A 48 8.69 2.92 -0.56
N GLY A 49 7.62 2.97 -1.37
CA GLY A 49 7.66 3.32 -2.79
C GLY A 49 6.42 2.80 -3.51
N GLY A 50 6.35 3.04 -4.81
CA GLY A 50 5.28 2.56 -5.69
C GLY A 50 5.68 2.74 -7.14
N SER A 51 4.94 2.10 -8.05
CA SER A 51 5.06 2.33 -9.49
C SER A 51 3.70 2.73 -10.06
N ASP A 52 3.75 3.67 -10.99
CA ASP A 52 2.58 4.08 -11.75
C ASP A 52 2.23 3.04 -12.83
N LYS A 53 1.07 3.21 -13.47
CA LYS A 53 0.60 2.33 -14.56
C LYS A 53 1.61 2.18 -15.72
N ASN A 54 2.50 3.16 -15.87
CA ASN A 54 3.56 3.15 -16.88
C ASN A 54 4.89 2.50 -16.42
N GLY A 55 4.97 2.00 -15.18
CA GLY A 55 6.18 1.38 -14.63
C GLY A 55 7.28 2.37 -14.23
N PHE A 56 6.93 3.64 -13.99
CA PHE A 56 7.80 4.69 -13.47
C PHE A 56 7.52 4.95 -12.00
#